data_AF-A0A3A6RE58-F1
#
_entry.id   AF-A0A3A6RE58-F1
#
_cell.length_a   1.000
_cell.length_b   1.000
_cell.length_c   1.000
_cell.angle_alpha   90.00
_cell.angle_beta   90.00
_cell.angle_gamma   90.00
#
_symmetry.space_group_name_H-M   'P 1'
#
loop_
_entity.id
_entity.type
_entity.pdbx_description
1 polymer ?
#
loop_
_entity_poly.entity_id
_entity_poly.type
_entity_poly.pdbx_seq_one_letter_code
_entity_poly.pdbx_strand_id
1 'polypeptide(L)'
;MMRLFQSQQKDLPLLNTSSTPDWPSLFRTLAETSKDSRLKRYYSAPIPAAETPLKDVEFVSMDFETTGLNAQEDAILTIGLVPFTLQRIQCSGSAHWVVNPNRELNEESVVIHGITDSEVKSAPQLEDILDQILNAIAGKIVVVHYKNIERQFFNNTLLERIGEGIQFPVIDTLDIEYAIQLRQCTGFRNWLKGKKPGSVRLGQARTRYKLPIYQPHHALTDALATAELLQAQLQYYSNPNVSLSTFWQ
;
A
#
# COMPACT_ATOMS: atom_id res chain seq x y z
N MET A 1 34.40 -15.26 -20.16
CA MET A 1 33.98 -13.84 -20.15
C MET A 1 32.46 -13.63 -20.06
N MET A 2 31.60 -14.60 -20.46
CA MET A 2 30.13 -14.44 -20.49
C MET A 2 29.37 -14.73 -19.18
N ARG A 3 30.04 -15.23 -18.12
CA ARG A 3 29.43 -15.44 -16.79
C ARG A 3 29.47 -14.21 -15.88
N LEU A 4 30.31 -13.22 -16.19
CA LEU A 4 30.51 -12.03 -15.36
C LEU A 4 29.39 -10.99 -15.55
N PHE A 5 28.86 -10.84 -16.77
CA PHE A 5 27.81 -9.85 -17.07
C PHE A 5 26.39 -10.21 -16.57
N GLN A 6 26.10 -11.50 -16.29
CA GLN A 6 24.83 -11.88 -15.66
C GLN A 6 24.84 -11.73 -14.13
N SER A 7 26.02 -11.65 -13.51
CA SER A 7 26.13 -11.48 -12.05
C SER A 7 25.86 -10.05 -11.60
N GLN A 8 26.29 -9.05 -12.39
CA GLN A 8 26.23 -7.64 -11.98
C GLN A 8 24.81 -7.03 -11.93
N GLN A 9 23.83 -7.61 -12.62
CA GLN A 9 22.46 -7.09 -12.64
C GLN A 9 21.60 -7.59 -11.46
N LYS A 10 22.05 -8.63 -10.73
CA LYS A 10 21.36 -9.18 -9.56
C LYS A 10 21.60 -8.36 -8.28
N ASP A 11 22.68 -7.59 -8.23
CA ASP A 11 23.12 -6.90 -7.02
C ASP A 11 22.58 -5.46 -6.89
N LEU A 12 21.89 -4.95 -7.93
CA LEU A 12 21.25 -3.63 -7.85
C LEU A 12 19.90 -3.73 -7.11
N PRO A 13 19.63 -2.83 -6.15
CA PRO A 13 18.36 -2.83 -5.40
C PRO A 13 17.17 -2.64 -6.34
N LEU A 14 16.09 -3.40 -6.13
CA LEU A 14 14.91 -3.42 -7.00
C LEU A 14 14.31 -2.03 -7.18
N LEU A 15 14.19 -1.29 -6.08
CA LEU A 15 13.66 0.07 -6.04
C LEU A 15 14.76 1.07 -5.72
N ASN A 16 14.57 2.32 -6.15
CA ASN A 16 15.38 3.44 -5.69
C ASN A 16 14.70 4.09 -4.48
N THR A 17 15.19 3.80 -3.28
CA THR A 17 14.68 4.33 -2.00
C THR A 17 15.58 5.44 -1.43
N SER A 18 16.45 6.05 -2.25
CA SER A 18 17.40 7.07 -1.78
C SER A 18 16.74 8.36 -1.26
N SER A 19 15.48 8.61 -1.67
CA SER A 19 14.68 9.75 -1.21
C SER A 19 13.71 9.40 -0.09
N THR A 20 13.73 8.16 0.41
CA THR A 20 12.87 7.73 1.53
C THR A 20 13.28 8.51 2.79
N PRO A 21 12.34 9.15 3.50
CA PRO A 21 12.68 9.85 4.73
C PRO A 21 13.17 8.86 5.81
N ASP A 22 13.92 9.37 6.77
CA ASP A 22 14.21 8.65 8.01
C ASP A 22 12.90 8.59 8.83
N TRP A 23 12.12 7.52 8.60
CA TRP A 23 10.82 7.31 9.22
C TRP A 23 10.87 7.39 10.75
N PRO A 24 11.78 6.70 11.47
CA PRO A 24 11.92 6.86 12.92
C PRO A 24 12.10 8.30 13.40
N SER A 25 12.95 9.07 12.74
CA SER A 25 13.17 10.49 13.11
C SER A 25 11.95 11.35 12.76
N LEU A 26 11.32 11.12 11.60
CA LEU A 26 10.12 11.83 11.18
C LEU A 26 8.94 11.55 12.11
N PHE A 27 8.73 10.29 12.53
CA PHE A 27 7.69 9.91 13.50
C PHE A 27 7.90 10.60 14.84
N ARG A 28 9.14 10.70 15.32
CA ARG A 28 9.43 11.44 16.56
C ARG A 28 9.03 12.92 16.45
N THR A 29 9.41 13.57 15.36
CA THR A 29 9.02 14.97 15.11
C THR A 29 7.50 15.11 15.05
N LEU A 30 6.81 14.24 14.29
CA LEU A 30 5.36 14.30 14.15
C LEU A 30 4.64 14.02 15.47
N ALA A 31 5.12 13.09 16.31
CA ALA A 31 4.58 12.84 17.64
C ALA A 31 4.67 14.08 18.56
N GLU A 32 5.73 14.88 18.42
CA GLU A 32 5.91 16.12 19.19
C GLU A 32 5.04 17.27 18.65
N THR A 33 4.92 17.38 17.33
CA THR A 33 4.27 18.53 16.68
C THR A 33 2.78 18.34 16.41
N SER A 34 2.28 17.10 16.37
CA SER A 34 0.88 16.82 16.05
C SER A 34 -0.09 17.40 17.07
N LYS A 35 -1.17 18.00 16.58
CA LYS A 35 -2.21 18.64 17.39
C LYS A 35 -3.36 17.69 17.69
N ASP A 36 -3.74 16.87 16.72
CA ASP A 36 -4.75 15.84 16.93
C ASP A 36 -4.20 14.73 17.85
N SER A 37 -4.92 14.44 18.93
CA SER A 37 -4.50 13.47 19.94
C SER A 37 -4.36 12.03 19.41
N ARG A 38 -5.13 11.67 18.38
CA ARG A 38 -5.10 10.34 17.74
C ARG A 38 -3.88 10.22 16.85
N LEU A 39 -3.56 11.25 16.06
CA LEU A 39 -2.32 11.32 15.28
C LEU A 39 -1.09 11.31 16.19
N LYS A 40 -1.12 12.07 17.28
CA LYS A 40 -0.04 12.04 18.27
C LYS A 40 0.20 10.64 18.84
N ARG A 41 -0.87 9.90 19.16
CA ARG A 41 -0.78 8.51 19.62
C ARG A 41 -0.23 7.59 18.54
N TYR A 42 -0.68 7.74 17.30
CA TYR A 42 -0.20 6.98 16.14
C TYR A 42 1.31 7.16 15.95
N TYR A 43 1.80 8.40 15.90
CA TYR A 43 3.22 8.69 15.73
C TYR A 43 4.09 8.32 16.93
N SER A 44 3.49 8.21 18.12
CA SER A 44 4.19 7.74 19.33
C SER A 44 4.40 6.22 19.36
N ALA A 45 3.73 5.47 18.49
CA ALA A 45 3.94 4.03 18.39
C ALA A 45 5.34 3.73 17.83
N PRO A 46 6.07 2.73 18.39
CA PRO A 46 7.37 2.35 17.88
C PRO A 46 7.22 1.80 16.46
N ILE A 47 8.06 2.27 15.54
CA ILE A 47 8.15 1.75 14.17
C ILE A 47 9.46 1.00 13.96
N PRO A 48 9.50 -0.01 13.06
CA PRO A 48 10.73 -0.73 12.75
C PRO A 48 11.84 0.22 12.25
N ALA A 49 13.09 -0.07 12.63
CA ALA A 49 14.25 0.62 12.09
C ALA A 49 14.47 0.26 10.61
N ALA A 50 15.19 1.10 9.88
CA ALA A 50 15.44 0.94 8.43
C ALA A 50 16.12 -0.40 8.10
N GLU A 51 17.02 -0.85 8.98
CA GLU A 51 17.82 -2.07 8.91
C GLU A 51 17.07 -3.34 9.34
N THR A 52 15.83 -3.22 9.84
CA THR A 52 15.04 -4.36 10.29
C THR A 52 14.87 -5.36 9.14
N PRO A 53 15.22 -6.64 9.33
CA PRO A 53 14.96 -7.66 8.32
C PRO A 53 13.46 -7.79 8.03
N LEU A 54 13.06 -7.86 6.75
CA LEU A 54 11.63 -7.91 6.37
C LEU A 54 10.83 -9.02 7.06
N LYS A 55 11.46 -10.16 7.40
CA LYS A 55 10.82 -11.26 8.12
C LYS A 55 10.38 -10.91 9.55
N ASP A 56 10.99 -9.88 10.14
CA ASP A 56 10.75 -9.44 11.52
C ASP A 56 9.84 -8.19 11.56
N VAL A 57 9.28 -7.80 10.40
CA VAL A 57 8.39 -6.63 10.24
C VAL A 57 6.93 -7.08 10.26
N GLU A 58 6.10 -6.33 11.00
CA GLU A 58 4.65 -6.42 10.91
C GLU A 58 4.13 -5.48 9.82
N PHE A 59 3.24 -6.01 8.97
CA PHE A 59 2.65 -5.28 7.85
C PHE A 59 1.14 -5.16 8.01
N VAL A 60 0.58 -4.17 7.35
CA VAL A 60 -0.86 -4.04 7.14
C VAL A 60 -1.09 -3.65 5.70
N SER A 61 -1.78 -4.50 4.94
CA SER A 61 -2.19 -4.12 3.60
C SER A 61 -3.39 -3.20 3.69
N MET A 62 -3.36 -2.12 2.91
CA MET A 62 -4.40 -1.11 2.84
C MET A 62 -4.82 -0.95 1.38
N ASP A 63 -6.12 -0.77 1.18
CA ASP A 63 -6.70 -0.42 -0.11
C ASP A 63 -7.95 0.45 0.15
N PHE A 64 -8.21 1.41 -0.75
CA PHE A 64 -9.37 2.28 -0.70
C PHE A 64 -10.20 2.14 -1.97
N GLU A 65 -11.53 2.09 -1.82
CA GLU A 65 -12.42 2.46 -2.91
C GLU A 65 -12.76 3.94 -2.81
N THR A 66 -12.77 4.62 -3.94
CA THR A 66 -12.97 6.07 -4.03
C THR A 66 -14.00 6.42 -5.11
N THR A 67 -14.57 7.62 -5.06
CA THR A 67 -15.51 8.11 -6.09
C THR A 67 -14.85 8.35 -7.45
N GLY A 68 -13.51 8.45 -7.47
CA GLY A 68 -12.67 8.73 -8.63
C GLY A 68 -11.20 8.74 -8.23
N LEU A 69 -10.32 9.27 -9.07
CA LEU A 69 -8.86 9.18 -8.89
C LEU A 69 -8.19 10.48 -8.41
N ASN A 70 -8.94 11.57 -8.24
CA ASN A 70 -8.41 12.86 -7.86
C ASN A 70 -8.71 13.16 -6.38
N ALA A 71 -7.72 12.96 -5.51
CA ALA A 71 -7.86 13.20 -4.07
C ALA A 71 -8.22 14.64 -3.65
N GLN A 72 -8.27 15.61 -4.57
CA GLN A 72 -8.76 16.97 -4.30
C GLN A 72 -10.27 17.12 -4.53
N GLU A 73 -10.87 16.29 -5.38
CA GLU A 73 -12.28 16.39 -5.79
C GLU A 73 -13.09 15.15 -5.42
N ASP A 74 -12.43 14.00 -5.32
CA ASP A 74 -12.99 12.70 -5.00
C ASP A 74 -12.89 12.37 -3.52
N ALA A 75 -13.60 11.32 -3.11
CA ALA A 75 -13.72 10.91 -1.72
C ALA A 75 -13.39 9.44 -1.51
N ILE A 76 -12.99 9.09 -0.29
CA ILE A 76 -12.93 7.70 0.18
C ILE A 76 -14.35 7.21 0.45
N LEU A 77 -14.68 6.02 -0.09
CA LEU A 77 -15.95 5.33 0.13
C LEU A 77 -15.78 4.09 1.00
N THR A 78 -14.69 3.36 0.83
CA THR A 78 -14.35 2.25 1.74
C THR A 78 -12.88 2.18 2.04
N ILE A 79 -12.58 1.53 3.15
CA ILE A 79 -11.24 1.26 3.62
C ILE A 79 -11.15 -0.22 3.96
N GLY A 80 -10.23 -0.93 3.32
CA GLY A 80 -9.88 -2.31 3.63
C GLY A 80 -8.51 -2.39 4.28
N LEU A 81 -8.40 -3.05 5.44
CA LEU A 81 -7.14 -3.32 6.13
C LEU A 81 -6.97 -4.81 6.38
N VAL A 82 -5.78 -5.34 6.08
CA VAL A 82 -5.43 -6.75 6.30
C VAL A 82 -4.04 -6.85 6.96
N PRO A 83 -3.97 -7.15 8.27
CA PRO A 83 -2.68 -7.33 8.94
C PRO A 83 -2.01 -8.64 8.51
N PHE A 84 -0.70 -8.61 8.36
CA PHE A 84 0.07 -9.80 7.98
C PHE A 84 1.55 -9.69 8.36
N THR A 85 2.21 -10.85 8.33
CA THR A 85 3.67 -11.02 8.34
C THR A 85 4.09 -11.74 7.05
N LEU A 86 5.39 -11.90 6.79
CA LEU A 86 5.82 -12.70 5.63
C LEU A 86 5.45 -14.18 5.73
N GLN A 87 5.06 -14.67 6.91
CA GLN A 87 4.70 -16.07 7.13
C GLN A 87 3.20 -16.32 7.12
N ARG A 88 2.38 -15.30 7.44
CA ARG A 88 0.94 -15.46 7.60
C ARG A 88 0.17 -14.16 7.38
N ILE A 89 -0.93 -14.27 6.65
CA ILE A 89 -2.00 -13.26 6.60
C ILE A 89 -3.00 -13.52 7.74
N GLN A 90 -3.32 -12.49 8.52
CA GLN A 90 -4.16 -12.59 9.71
C GLN A 90 -5.59 -12.11 9.41
N CYS A 91 -6.36 -12.91 8.66
CA CYS A 91 -7.73 -12.54 8.24
C CYS A 91 -8.68 -12.20 9.41
N SER A 92 -8.47 -12.78 10.59
CA SER A 92 -9.28 -12.45 11.79
C SER A 92 -9.02 -11.04 12.34
N GLY A 93 -7.89 -10.43 11.99
CA GLY A 93 -7.56 -9.04 12.33
C GLY A 93 -7.88 -8.05 11.22
N SER A 94 -8.50 -8.52 10.12
CA SER A 94 -8.92 -7.66 9.03
C SER A 94 -10.03 -6.71 9.46
N ALA A 95 -10.03 -5.52 8.88
CA ALA A 95 -11.06 -4.53 9.13
C ALA A 95 -11.53 -3.91 7.81
N HIS A 96 -12.82 -3.56 7.77
CA HIS A 96 -13.44 -2.94 6.62
C HIS A 96 -14.46 -1.92 7.09
N TRP A 97 -14.42 -0.73 6.50
CA TRP A 97 -15.38 0.33 6.77
C TRP A 97 -15.93 0.86 5.47
N VAL A 98 -17.25 1.09 5.45
CA VAL A 98 -17.89 2.04 4.53
C VAL A 98 -17.80 3.42 5.20
N VAL A 99 -17.53 4.45 4.41
CA VAL A 99 -17.31 5.82 4.88
C VAL A 99 -18.29 6.74 4.17
N ASN A 100 -18.97 7.59 4.93
CA ASN A 100 -19.78 8.67 4.38
C ASN A 100 -18.87 9.87 4.07
N PRO A 101 -18.69 10.24 2.79
CA PRO A 101 -17.84 11.36 2.42
C PRO A 101 -18.52 12.73 2.61
N ASN A 102 -19.74 12.75 3.16
CA ASN A 102 -20.58 13.92 3.37
C ASN A 102 -20.72 14.80 2.12
N ARG A 103 -20.85 14.16 0.96
CA ARG A 103 -21.06 14.77 -0.36
C ARG A 103 -21.91 13.85 -1.24
N GLU A 104 -22.51 14.39 -2.29
CA GLU A 104 -23.24 13.58 -3.27
C GLU A 104 -22.28 12.65 -4.04
N LEU A 105 -22.72 11.43 -4.31
CA LEU A 105 -21.95 10.45 -5.05
C LEU A 105 -22.26 10.56 -6.54
N ASN A 106 -21.25 10.31 -7.37
CA ASN A 106 -21.45 10.17 -8.80
C ASN A 106 -21.97 8.75 -9.11
N GLU A 107 -23.06 8.65 -9.88
CA GLU A 107 -23.68 7.38 -10.29
C GLU A 107 -22.69 6.40 -10.95
N GLU A 108 -21.65 6.93 -11.64
CA GLU A 108 -20.61 6.10 -12.27
C GLU A 108 -19.78 5.27 -11.27
N SER A 109 -19.61 5.76 -10.03
CA SER A 109 -18.83 5.06 -8.99
C SER A 109 -19.57 3.80 -8.48
N VAL A 110 -20.88 3.91 -8.27
CA VAL A 110 -21.74 2.81 -7.77
C VAL A 110 -21.69 1.57 -8.65
N VAL A 111 -21.61 1.76 -9.97
CA VAL A 111 -21.52 0.66 -10.95
C VAL A 111 -20.22 -0.15 -10.80
N ILE A 112 -19.14 0.48 -10.32
CA ILE A 112 -17.81 -0.12 -10.25
C ILE A 112 -17.64 -0.94 -8.97
N HIS A 113 -17.94 -0.35 -7.81
CA HIS A 113 -17.68 -0.98 -6.50
C HIS A 113 -18.93 -1.63 -5.87
N GLY A 114 -20.12 -1.40 -6.42
CA GLY A 114 -21.36 -2.04 -5.95
C GLY A 114 -21.86 -1.57 -4.58
N ILE A 115 -21.37 -0.42 -4.09
CA ILE A 115 -21.78 0.16 -2.81
C ILE A 115 -22.86 1.18 -3.11
N THR A 116 -24.01 1.01 -2.47
CA THR A 116 -25.17 1.85 -2.72
C THR A 116 -25.08 3.18 -2.01
N ASP A 117 -25.70 4.22 -2.58
CA ASP A 117 -25.85 5.52 -1.92
C ASP A 117 -26.47 5.43 -0.53
N SER A 118 -27.35 4.45 -0.31
CA SER A 118 -28.01 4.25 0.98
C SER A 118 -27.03 3.73 2.03
N GLU A 119 -26.17 2.77 1.67
CA GLU A 119 -25.10 2.29 2.56
C GLU A 119 -24.15 3.42 2.91
N VAL A 120 -23.67 4.18 1.91
CA VAL A 120 -22.76 5.31 2.12
C VAL A 120 -23.39 6.40 2.98
N LYS A 121 -24.65 6.78 2.76
CA LYS A 121 -25.34 7.80 3.57
C LYS A 121 -25.50 7.38 5.03
N SER A 122 -25.67 6.09 5.30
CA SER A 122 -25.80 5.55 6.65
C SER A 122 -24.48 5.30 7.37
N ALA A 123 -23.36 5.36 6.64
CA ALA A 123 -22.03 5.09 7.16
C ALA A 123 -21.49 6.23 8.05
N PRO A 124 -20.54 5.95 8.96
CA PRO A 124 -19.84 6.99 9.72
C PRO A 124 -18.97 7.87 8.81
N GLN A 125 -18.66 9.08 9.24
CA GLN A 125 -17.62 9.89 8.59
C GLN A 125 -16.23 9.37 8.98
N LEU A 126 -15.21 9.77 8.23
CA LEU A 126 -13.85 9.26 8.45
C LEU A 126 -13.34 9.57 9.86
N GLU A 127 -13.61 10.77 10.38
CA GLU A 127 -13.21 11.22 11.71
C GLU A 127 -13.82 10.37 12.84
N ASP A 128 -14.98 9.75 12.63
CA ASP A 128 -15.65 8.91 13.63
C ASP A 128 -14.93 7.55 13.80
N ILE A 129 -14.30 7.07 12.74
CA ILE A 129 -13.57 5.79 12.71
C ILE A 129 -12.04 5.95 12.72
N LEU A 130 -11.54 7.20 12.69
CA LEU A 130 -10.12 7.49 12.54
C LEU A 130 -9.25 6.84 13.62
N ASP A 131 -9.68 6.85 14.89
CA ASP A 131 -8.91 6.21 15.98
C ASP A 131 -8.72 4.71 15.74
N GLN A 132 -9.75 4.03 15.21
CA GLN A 132 -9.68 2.59 14.90
C GLN A 132 -8.70 2.32 13.77
N ILE A 133 -8.74 3.13 12.70
CA ILE A 133 -7.83 3.01 11.55
C ILE A 133 -6.39 3.23 12.02
N LEU A 134 -6.12 4.31 12.75
CA LEU A 134 -4.79 4.64 13.25
C LEU A 134 -4.24 3.56 14.19
N ASN A 135 -5.07 3.02 15.08
CA ASN A 135 -4.68 1.90 15.95
C ASN A 135 -4.36 0.63 15.13
N ALA A 136 -5.09 0.36 14.04
CA ALA A 136 -4.84 -0.80 13.19
C ALA A 136 -3.50 -0.71 12.44
N ILE A 137 -3.10 0.50 12.02
CA ILE A 137 -1.85 0.73 11.27
C ILE A 137 -0.64 1.10 12.15
N ALA A 138 -0.86 1.49 13.41
CA ALA A 138 0.21 1.85 14.34
C ALA A 138 1.26 0.74 14.48
N GLY A 139 2.54 1.12 14.39
CA GLY A 139 3.70 0.23 14.51
C GLY A 139 3.92 -0.74 13.33
N LYS A 140 3.08 -0.69 12.29
CA LYS A 140 3.16 -1.56 11.12
C LYS A 140 3.59 -0.79 9.87
N ILE A 141 4.13 -1.51 8.90
CA ILE A 141 4.42 -0.96 7.57
C ILE A 141 3.19 -1.14 6.68
N VAL A 142 2.70 -0.04 6.11
CA VAL A 142 1.54 -0.07 5.22
C VAL A 142 1.95 -0.64 3.87
N VAL A 143 1.13 -1.53 3.31
CA VAL A 143 1.37 -2.17 2.02
C VAL A 143 0.21 -1.92 1.09
N VAL A 144 0.49 -1.35 -0.08
CA VAL A 144 -0.52 -0.93 -1.05
C VAL A 144 -0.15 -1.42 -2.44
N HIS A 145 -1.10 -1.33 -3.37
CA HIS A 145 -0.82 -1.57 -4.78
C HIS A 145 -0.64 -0.28 -5.59
N TYR A 146 -0.95 0.90 -5.06
CA TYR A 146 -0.57 2.15 -5.71
C TYR A 146 -0.56 3.32 -4.72
N LYS A 147 0.58 3.54 -4.07
CA LYS A 147 0.73 4.43 -2.90
C LYS A 147 0.20 5.85 -3.07
N ASN A 148 0.13 6.35 -4.30
CA ASN A 148 -0.34 7.70 -4.56
C ASN A 148 -1.82 7.84 -4.21
N ILE A 149 -2.64 6.79 -4.36
CA ILE A 149 -4.04 6.83 -3.97
C ILE A 149 -4.14 6.89 -2.45
N GLU A 150 -3.64 5.89 -1.73
CA GLU A 150 -3.85 5.82 -0.28
C GLU A 150 -3.19 7.01 0.44
N ARG A 151 -1.98 7.43 0.01
CA ARG A 151 -1.32 8.60 0.61
C ARG A 151 -2.11 9.88 0.38
N GLN A 152 -2.50 10.17 -0.86
CA GLN A 152 -3.14 11.45 -1.17
C GLN A 152 -4.55 11.51 -0.59
N PHE A 153 -5.36 10.46 -0.79
CA PHE A 153 -6.72 10.43 -0.27
C PHE A 153 -6.74 10.49 1.26
N PHE A 154 -5.90 9.72 1.95
CA PHE A 154 -5.93 9.73 3.42
C PHE A 154 -5.44 11.07 3.97
N ASN A 155 -4.33 11.60 3.44
CA ASN A 155 -3.79 12.89 3.87
C ASN A 155 -4.75 14.05 3.58
N ASN A 156 -5.30 14.14 2.37
CA ASN A 156 -6.19 15.24 2.00
C ASN A 156 -7.50 15.19 2.79
N THR A 157 -8.08 14.00 2.97
CA THR A 157 -9.31 13.87 3.76
C THR A 157 -9.06 14.29 5.22
N LEU A 158 -7.90 13.94 5.80
CA LEU A 158 -7.55 14.38 7.15
C LEU A 158 -7.29 15.90 7.24
N LEU A 159 -6.61 16.47 6.26
CA LEU A 159 -6.44 17.93 6.17
C LEU A 159 -7.79 18.66 6.11
N GLU A 160 -8.75 18.15 5.34
CA GLU A 160 -10.09 18.72 5.21
C GLU A 160 -10.90 18.59 6.51
N ARG A 161 -10.91 17.39 7.12
CA ARG A 161 -11.80 17.07 8.24
C ARG A 161 -11.29 17.53 9.59
N ILE A 162 -9.97 17.45 9.81
CA ILE A 162 -9.36 17.71 11.13
C ILE A 162 -8.25 18.77 11.09
N GLY A 163 -7.96 19.35 9.93
CA GLY A 163 -6.98 20.43 9.77
C GLY A 163 -5.51 19.99 9.91
N GLU A 164 -5.26 18.68 9.89
CA GLU A 164 -3.93 18.08 10.02
C GLU A 164 -3.82 16.85 9.13
N GLY A 165 -2.70 16.67 8.44
CA GLY A 165 -2.47 15.55 7.52
C GLY A 165 -1.84 14.32 8.19
N ILE A 166 -1.65 13.26 7.41
CA ILE A 166 -1.00 12.03 7.87
C ILE A 166 0.13 11.60 6.94
N GLN A 167 1.20 11.06 7.51
CA GLN A 167 2.28 10.39 6.80
C GLN A 167 2.54 9.01 7.40
N PHE A 168 2.91 8.05 6.55
CA PHE A 168 3.20 6.69 6.98
C PHE A 168 4.17 5.99 6.01
N PRO A 169 5.04 5.09 6.53
CA PRO A 169 5.92 4.28 5.70
C PRO A 169 5.09 3.33 4.85
N VAL A 170 5.45 3.23 3.56
CA VAL A 170 4.71 2.39 2.61
C VAL A 170 5.62 1.46 1.83
N ILE A 171 5.16 0.24 1.55
CA ILE A 171 5.69 -0.60 0.47
C ILE A 171 4.65 -0.67 -0.64
N ASP A 172 5.07 -0.33 -1.86
CA ASP A 172 4.22 -0.33 -3.04
C ASP A 172 4.51 -1.55 -3.92
N THR A 173 3.54 -2.47 -4.03
CA THR A 173 3.68 -3.70 -4.82
C THR A 173 3.65 -3.47 -6.33
N LEU A 174 3.08 -2.36 -6.81
CA LEU A 174 3.12 -1.97 -8.22
C LEU A 174 4.50 -1.45 -8.59
N ASP A 175 5.14 -0.66 -7.74
CA ASP A 175 6.54 -0.23 -7.95
C ASP A 175 7.46 -1.46 -8.06
N ILE A 176 7.30 -2.43 -7.15
CA ILE A 176 8.05 -3.69 -7.18
C ILE A 176 7.80 -4.44 -8.50
N GLU A 177 6.54 -4.62 -8.88
CA GLU A 177 6.19 -5.33 -10.11
C GLU A 177 6.74 -4.60 -11.35
N TYR A 178 6.62 -3.28 -11.40
CA TYR A 178 7.13 -2.44 -12.48
C TYR A 178 8.65 -2.59 -12.63
N ALA A 179 9.40 -2.53 -11.52
CA ALA A 179 10.83 -2.73 -11.52
C ALA A 179 11.22 -4.14 -12.02
N ILE A 180 10.50 -5.17 -11.58
CA ILE A 180 10.70 -6.55 -12.05
C ILE A 180 10.45 -6.64 -13.57
N GLN A 181 9.32 -6.09 -14.06
CA GLN A 181 8.96 -6.12 -15.48
C GLN A 181 10.01 -5.42 -16.35
N LEU A 182 10.48 -4.24 -15.94
CA LEU A 182 11.54 -3.52 -16.64
C LEU A 182 12.82 -4.36 -16.71
N ARG A 183 13.29 -4.89 -15.58
CA ARG A 183 14.49 -5.75 -15.52
C ARG A 183 14.39 -6.94 -16.47
N GLN A 184 13.24 -7.61 -16.49
CA GLN A 184 12.99 -8.77 -17.34
C GLN A 184 12.89 -8.46 -18.85
N CYS A 185 12.75 -7.19 -19.21
CA CYS A 185 12.72 -6.72 -20.60
C CYS A 185 14.05 -6.08 -21.03
N THR A 186 14.99 -5.85 -20.10
CA THR A 186 16.32 -5.33 -20.44
C THR A 186 17.19 -6.35 -21.19
N GLY A 187 18.16 -5.86 -21.96
CA GLY A 187 19.18 -6.67 -22.63
C GLY A 187 18.91 -6.95 -24.11
N PHE A 188 20.00 -7.02 -24.89
CA PHE A 188 19.98 -7.16 -26.35
C PHE A 188 19.10 -8.32 -26.85
N ARG A 189 19.12 -9.46 -26.15
CA ARG A 189 18.30 -10.64 -26.50
C ARG A 189 16.80 -10.40 -26.33
N ASN A 190 16.38 -9.66 -25.31
CA ASN A 190 14.97 -9.33 -25.08
C ASN A 190 14.50 -8.26 -26.06
N TRP A 191 15.37 -7.30 -26.38
CA TRP A 191 15.15 -6.30 -27.43
C TRP A 191 14.95 -6.96 -28.80
N LEU A 192 15.83 -7.88 -29.22
CA LEU A 192 15.66 -8.64 -30.47
C LEU A 192 14.34 -9.44 -30.53
N LYS A 193 13.82 -9.87 -29.38
CA LYS A 193 12.55 -10.60 -29.28
C LYS A 193 11.32 -9.69 -29.15
N GLY A 194 11.51 -8.36 -29.17
CA GLY A 194 10.42 -7.40 -29.00
C GLY A 194 9.68 -7.54 -27.66
N LYS A 195 10.33 -8.05 -26.61
CA LYS A 195 9.69 -8.31 -25.32
C LYS A 195 9.34 -6.97 -24.66
N LYS A 196 8.06 -6.78 -24.33
CA LYS A 196 7.56 -5.57 -23.65
C LYS A 196 7.14 -5.90 -22.21
N PRO A 197 7.23 -4.92 -21.29
CA PRO A 197 6.68 -5.05 -19.94
C PRO A 197 5.19 -5.40 -20.00
N GLY A 198 4.75 -6.34 -19.16
CA GLY A 198 3.34 -6.64 -19.00
C GLY A 198 2.63 -5.60 -18.14
N SER A 199 1.29 -5.63 -18.12
CA SER A 199 0.49 -4.78 -17.23
C SER A 199 0.83 -5.06 -15.76
N VAL A 200 1.00 -3.99 -14.98
CA VAL A 200 1.35 -4.06 -13.55
C VAL A 200 0.13 -3.98 -12.63
N ARG A 201 -1.09 -3.87 -13.19
CA ARG A 201 -2.35 -3.87 -12.40
C ARG A 201 -2.44 -5.13 -11.54
N LEU A 202 -3.02 -5.00 -10.35
CA LEU A 202 -3.07 -6.00 -9.29
C LEU A 202 -3.45 -7.39 -9.81
N GLY A 203 -4.61 -7.50 -10.47
CA GLY A 203 -5.09 -8.75 -11.04
C GLY A 203 -4.09 -9.39 -12.01
N GLN A 204 -3.50 -8.61 -12.93
CA GLN A 204 -2.53 -9.13 -13.88
C GLN A 204 -1.20 -9.50 -13.22
N ALA A 205 -0.73 -8.73 -12.25
CA ALA A 205 0.48 -9.02 -11.49
C ALA A 205 0.36 -10.37 -10.77
N ARG A 206 -0.76 -10.59 -10.07
CA ARG A 206 -1.06 -11.83 -9.33
C ARG A 206 -1.02 -13.09 -10.20
N THR A 207 -1.47 -13.02 -11.46
CA THR A 207 -1.43 -14.18 -12.37
C THR A 207 -0.02 -14.73 -12.60
N ARG A 208 1.02 -13.87 -12.56
CA ARG A 208 2.41 -14.28 -12.77
C ARG A 208 2.94 -15.18 -11.65
N TYR A 209 2.37 -15.05 -10.46
CA TYR A 209 2.67 -15.83 -9.28
C TYR A 209 1.68 -16.98 -9.06
N LYS A 210 0.75 -17.19 -10.00
CA LYS A 210 -0.31 -18.22 -9.93
C LYS A 210 -1.20 -18.07 -8.69
N LEU A 211 -1.41 -16.85 -8.23
CA LEU A 211 -2.31 -16.56 -7.11
C LEU A 211 -3.78 -16.68 -7.53
N PRO A 212 -4.70 -16.96 -6.59
CA PRO A 212 -6.14 -17.04 -6.86
C PRO A 212 -6.70 -15.76 -7.49
N ILE A 213 -7.71 -15.92 -8.34
CA ILE A 213 -8.45 -14.80 -8.92
C ILE A 213 -9.52 -14.36 -7.95
N TYR A 214 -9.53 -13.07 -7.62
CA TYR A 214 -10.59 -12.43 -6.85
C TYR A 214 -11.37 -11.47 -7.75
N GLN A 215 -12.61 -11.18 -7.36
CA GLN A 215 -13.35 -10.09 -7.98
C GLN A 215 -12.71 -8.76 -7.55
N PRO A 216 -12.36 -7.88 -8.51
CA PRO A 216 -11.81 -6.56 -8.19
C PRO A 216 -12.90 -5.64 -7.64
N HIS A 217 -12.47 -4.49 -7.13
CA HIS A 217 -13.32 -3.36 -6.72
C HIS A 217 -14.03 -3.59 -5.38
N HIS A 218 -13.33 -4.27 -4.46
CA HIS A 218 -13.74 -4.37 -3.07
C HIS A 218 -12.51 -4.23 -2.17
N ALA A 219 -12.38 -3.08 -1.52
CA ALA A 219 -11.18 -2.69 -0.76
C ALA A 219 -10.59 -3.80 0.14
N LEU A 220 -11.43 -4.51 0.91
CA LEU A 220 -10.92 -5.60 1.76
C LEU A 220 -10.28 -6.76 0.97
N THR A 221 -10.91 -7.13 -0.15
CA THR A 221 -10.44 -8.21 -1.02
C THR A 221 -9.17 -7.79 -1.76
N ASP A 222 -9.11 -6.54 -2.20
CA ASP A 222 -7.93 -5.98 -2.89
C ASP A 222 -6.75 -5.75 -1.92
N ALA A 223 -7.00 -5.40 -0.65
CA ALA A 223 -5.99 -5.40 0.41
C ALA A 223 -5.48 -6.83 0.71
N LEU A 224 -6.36 -7.83 0.81
CA LEU A 224 -5.93 -9.23 0.93
C LEU A 224 -5.08 -9.63 -0.29
N ALA A 225 -5.51 -9.25 -1.48
CA ALA A 225 -4.85 -9.55 -2.72
C ALA A 225 -3.44 -8.93 -2.79
N THR A 226 -3.30 -7.72 -2.25
CA THR A 226 -2.05 -6.98 -2.18
C THR A 226 -1.08 -7.61 -1.17
N ALA A 227 -1.56 -8.05 -0.01
CA ALA A 227 -0.75 -8.79 0.97
C ALA A 227 -0.17 -10.09 0.38
N GLU A 228 -1.00 -10.89 -0.30
CA GLU A 228 -0.57 -12.11 -1.00
C GLU A 228 0.46 -11.80 -2.10
N LEU A 229 0.24 -10.72 -2.86
CA LEU A 229 1.17 -10.31 -3.92
C LEU A 229 2.53 -9.95 -3.36
N LEU A 230 2.61 -9.18 -2.25
CA LEU A 230 3.89 -8.84 -1.64
C LEU A 230 4.63 -10.10 -1.16
N GLN A 231 3.94 -11.01 -0.46
CA GLN A 231 4.54 -12.28 -0.03
C GLN A 231 5.13 -13.06 -1.22
N ALA A 232 4.39 -13.15 -2.32
CA ALA A 232 4.85 -13.82 -3.53
C ALA A 232 6.03 -13.10 -4.20
N GLN A 233 5.98 -11.78 -4.36
CA GLN A 233 7.06 -10.98 -4.92
C GLN A 233 8.36 -11.18 -4.14
N LEU A 234 8.29 -11.12 -2.81
CA LEU A 234 9.46 -11.30 -1.94
C LEU A 234 9.99 -12.74 -1.96
N GLN A 235 9.11 -13.75 -2.04
CA GLN A 235 9.52 -15.15 -2.15
C GLN A 235 10.25 -15.44 -3.47
N TYR A 236 9.84 -14.81 -4.58
CA TYR A 236 10.43 -15.06 -5.91
C TYR A 236 11.70 -14.24 -6.19
N TYR A 237 11.74 -12.98 -5.73
CA TYR A 237 12.73 -12.01 -6.18
C TYR A 237 13.57 -11.38 -5.05
N SER A 238 13.36 -11.78 -3.80
CA SER A 238 14.08 -11.26 -2.64
C SER A 238 14.44 -12.37 -1.64
N ASN A 239 14.95 -11.97 -0.48
CA ASN A 239 15.19 -12.84 0.67
C ASN A 239 14.55 -12.18 1.92
N PRO A 240 13.87 -12.95 2.79
CA PRO A 240 13.32 -12.45 4.06
C PRO A 240 14.30 -11.66 4.95
N ASN A 241 15.61 -11.89 4.81
CA ASN A 241 16.63 -11.20 5.62
C ASN A 241 17.08 -9.84 5.03
N VAL A 242 16.54 -9.42 3.89
CA VAL A 242 16.84 -8.11 3.31
C VAL A 242 16.28 -7.02 4.21
N SER A 243 17.00 -5.91 4.28
CA SER A 243 16.66 -4.70 5.03
C SER A 243 15.36 -4.07 4.53
N LEU A 244 14.47 -3.67 5.45
CA LEU A 244 13.21 -2.97 5.17
C LEU A 244 13.42 -1.73 4.27
N SER A 245 14.52 -1.01 4.49
CA SER A 245 14.93 0.16 3.70
C SER A 245 15.07 -0.06 2.20
N THR A 246 15.15 -1.33 1.76
CA THR A 246 15.22 -1.70 0.35
C THR A 246 13.90 -1.47 -0.38
N PHE A 247 12.77 -1.50 0.34
CA PHE A 247 11.44 -1.49 -0.26
C PHE A 247 10.54 -0.36 0.24
N TRP A 248 10.70 0.07 1.50
CA TRP A 248 9.84 1.10 2.03
C TRP A 248 10.14 2.48 1.43
N GLN A 249 9.12 3.32 1.40
CA GLN A 249 9.15 4.67 0.86
C GLN A 249 8.29 5.59 1.71
#